data_AF-A0A7X7QEG0-F1
#
_entry.id   AF-A0A7X7QEG0-F1
#
_cell.length_a   1.000
_cell.length_b   1.000
_cell.length_c   1.000
_cell.angle_alpha   90.00
_cell.angle_beta   90.00
_cell.angle_gamma   90.00
#
_symmetry.space_group_name_H-M   'P 1'
#
loop_
_entity.id
_entity.type
_entity.pdbx_description
1 polymer ?
#
loop_
_entity_poly.entity_id
_entity_poly.type
_entity_poly.pdbx_seq_one_letter_code
_entity_poly.pdbx_strand_id
1 'polypeptide(L)'
;MDDSLGTVMTIARSQNRCVTTRDCVAAGLSRKRFGWLVRHGHWQRVHRAVYVVHGGPPSWRERARAALLYAGPGAALSHDSAAYLRGLIGDPPRIIEVSVPASRTGDPSRGLRVHRRGHMPPSFGRLVSTSIEHTALDLVHRARSVDDVVGSLTEAYRRHASRRELRELVASRPRLRHRPLVTDVLCEADAGIESPLERRYHHEVERAHGLPRAKLQVARASWRRGWTGSPRPCSPTCPVTRLRGGAPDASCGVNAPEGTNRVSGRAWRAGRGGADGEVRVRRRVTSRTARKRARAACRVRRRESRSHHRRAGPAGRRP
;
A
#
# COMPACT_ATOMS: atom_id res chain seq x y z
N MET A 1 -35.51 36.36 19.20
CA MET A 1 -34.87 35.40 20.12
C MET A 1 -33.58 34.97 19.48
N ASP A 2 -32.46 35.25 20.14
CA ASP A 2 -31.11 35.02 19.64
C ASP A 2 -30.87 33.51 19.39
N ASP A 3 -30.97 33.06 18.13
CA ASP A 3 -30.69 31.67 17.73
C ASP A 3 -29.18 31.41 17.55
N SER A 4 -28.39 31.94 18.48
CA SER A 4 -26.94 31.73 18.53
C SER A 4 -26.62 30.24 18.72
N LEU A 5 -27.43 29.50 19.47
CA LEU A 5 -27.26 28.05 19.65
C LEU A 5 -27.55 27.27 18.36
N GLY A 6 -28.63 27.58 17.62
CA GLY A 6 -28.93 26.93 16.35
C GLY A 6 -27.86 27.19 15.28
N THR A 7 -27.32 28.41 15.26
CA THR A 7 -26.17 28.76 14.41
C THR A 7 -24.94 27.92 14.74
N VAL A 8 -24.58 27.79 16.03
CA VAL A 8 -23.45 26.95 16.45
C VAL A 8 -23.67 25.48 16.09
N MET A 9 -24.88 24.96 16.27
CA MET A 9 -25.21 23.57 15.90
C MET A 9 -25.09 23.33 14.40
N THR A 10 -25.41 24.33 13.57
CA THR A 10 -25.22 24.27 12.12
C THR A 10 -23.74 24.20 11.75
N ILE A 11 -22.89 25.03 12.37
CA ILE A 11 -21.43 24.95 12.22
C ILE A 11 -20.94 23.56 12.64
N ALA A 12 -21.37 23.08 13.80
CA ALA A 12 -20.99 21.78 14.34
C ALA A 12 -21.30 20.63 13.37
N ARG A 13 -22.47 20.64 12.71
CA ARG A 13 -22.85 19.62 11.71
C ARG A 13 -21.84 19.53 10.56
N SER A 14 -21.35 20.66 10.08
CA SER A 14 -20.33 20.70 9.02
C SER A 14 -18.95 20.26 9.50
N GLN A 15 -18.65 20.47 10.78
CA GLN A 15 -17.37 20.19 11.41
C GLN A 15 -17.41 18.93 12.31
N ASN A 16 -18.07 17.85 11.90
CA ASN A 16 -18.12 16.58 12.68
C ASN A 16 -18.43 16.80 14.18
N ARG A 17 -19.48 17.56 14.48
CA ARG A 17 -19.93 17.90 15.84
C ARG A 17 -18.90 18.63 16.70
N CYS A 18 -17.84 19.17 16.10
CA CYS A 18 -16.82 19.96 16.78
C CYS A 18 -17.06 21.44 16.54
N VAL A 19 -16.76 22.26 17.56
CA VAL A 19 -16.82 23.72 17.49
C VAL A 19 -15.65 24.31 18.26
N THR A 20 -15.18 25.48 17.84
CA THR A 20 -14.16 26.24 18.55
C THR A 20 -14.79 27.34 19.39
N THR A 21 -14.05 27.88 20.37
CA THR A 21 -14.46 29.11 21.06
C THR A 21 -14.71 30.26 20.07
N ARG A 22 -13.93 30.33 18.98
CA ARG A 22 -14.11 31.33 17.94
C ARG A 22 -15.45 31.17 17.22
N ASP A 23 -15.84 29.93 16.88
CA ASP A 23 -17.13 29.66 16.23
C ASP A 23 -18.30 30.06 17.15
N CYS A 24 -18.22 29.73 18.44
CA CYS A 24 -19.25 30.10 19.41
C CYS A 24 -19.39 31.61 19.56
N VAL A 25 -18.26 32.33 19.71
CA VAL A 25 -18.28 33.78 19.85
C VAL A 25 -18.77 34.46 18.57
N ALA A 26 -18.32 34.00 17.41
CA ALA A 26 -18.76 34.53 16.12
C ALA A 26 -20.26 34.31 15.86
N ALA A 27 -20.83 33.22 16.39
CA ALA A 27 -22.25 32.94 16.32
C ALA A 27 -23.09 33.64 17.43
N GLY A 28 -22.49 34.49 18.26
CA GLY A 28 -23.19 35.21 19.34
C GLY A 28 -23.36 34.42 20.64
N LEU A 29 -22.88 33.17 20.72
CA LEU A 29 -23.05 32.34 21.91
C LEU A 29 -22.08 32.79 23.03
N SER A 30 -22.64 33.31 24.13
CA SER A 30 -21.85 33.83 25.24
C SER A 30 -20.94 32.79 25.90
N ARG A 31 -19.78 33.24 26.41
CA ARG A 31 -18.84 32.39 27.17
C ARG A 31 -19.48 31.73 28.39
N LYS A 32 -20.39 32.43 29.05
CA LYS A 32 -21.17 31.91 30.18
C LYS A 32 -22.03 30.71 29.74
N ARG A 33 -22.68 30.79 28.58
CA ARG A 33 -23.60 29.75 28.09
C ARG A 33 -22.88 28.48 27.67
N PHE A 34 -21.85 28.54 26.81
CA PHE A 34 -21.14 27.31 26.46
C PHE A 34 -20.29 26.77 27.62
N GLY A 35 -19.80 27.64 28.52
CA GLY A 35 -19.17 27.20 29.77
C GLY A 35 -20.14 26.41 30.66
N TRP A 36 -21.41 26.82 30.73
CA TRP A 36 -22.48 26.05 31.38
C TRP A 36 -22.71 24.70 30.69
N LEU A 37 -22.83 24.68 29.35
CA LEU A 37 -23.02 23.43 28.58
C LEU A 37 -21.90 22.42 28.83
N VAL A 38 -20.65 22.89 28.95
CA VAL A 38 -19.50 22.04 29.24
C VAL A 38 -19.52 21.54 30.70
N ARG A 39 -19.77 22.42 31.67
CA ARG A 39 -19.81 22.03 33.10
C ARG A 39 -20.91 21.03 33.42
N HIS A 40 -22.07 21.15 32.77
CA HIS A 40 -23.21 20.24 32.97
C HIS A 40 -23.14 18.99 32.06
N GLY A 41 -22.02 18.77 31.36
CA GLY A 41 -21.81 17.56 30.56
C GLY A 41 -22.63 17.48 29.27
N HIS A 42 -23.34 18.55 28.89
CA HIS A 42 -24.00 18.60 27.58
C HIS A 42 -22.99 18.65 26.44
N TRP A 43 -21.88 19.37 26.65
CA TRP A 43 -20.74 19.45 25.73
C TRP A 43 -19.48 18.96 26.43
N GLN A 44 -18.48 18.55 25.64
CA GLN A 44 -17.19 18.12 26.18
C GLN A 44 -16.06 18.93 25.57
N ARG A 45 -15.09 19.31 26.40
CA ARG A 45 -13.85 19.94 25.94
C ARG A 45 -12.84 18.86 25.57
N VAL A 46 -12.47 18.79 24.29
CA VAL A 46 -11.48 17.80 23.79
C VAL A 46 -10.07 18.37 23.84
N HIS A 47 -9.90 19.62 23.39
CA HIS A 47 -8.63 20.37 23.47
C HIS A 47 -8.90 21.78 24.01
N ARG A 48 -7.84 22.59 24.21
CA ARG A 48 -8.05 24.00 24.59
C ARG A 48 -8.82 24.71 23.48
N ALA A 49 -9.91 25.39 23.87
CA ALA A 49 -10.80 26.13 22.98
C ALA A 49 -11.50 25.29 21.87
N VAL A 50 -11.55 23.96 22.01
CA VAL A 50 -12.22 23.06 21.08
C VAL A 50 -13.13 22.09 21.82
N TYR A 51 -14.38 22.02 21.38
CA TYR A 51 -15.47 21.31 22.05
C TYR A 51 -16.19 20.38 21.09
N VAL A 52 -16.76 19.31 21.64
CA VAL A 52 -17.73 18.45 20.98
C VAL A 52 -19.11 18.74 21.58
N VAL A 53 -20.11 18.95 20.73
CA VAL A 53 -21.44 19.46 21.13
C VAL A 53 -22.39 18.38 21.68
N HIS A 54 -21.85 17.34 22.31
CA HIS A 54 -22.60 16.29 23.01
C HIS A 54 -21.83 15.76 24.23
N GLY A 55 -22.54 15.06 25.13
CA GLY A 55 -21.99 14.53 26.39
C GLY A 55 -21.39 13.12 26.34
N GLY A 56 -21.72 12.33 25.32
CA GLY A 56 -21.20 10.95 25.18
C GLY A 56 -19.74 10.87 24.67
N PRO A 57 -19.01 9.76 24.87
CA PRO A 57 -17.60 9.65 24.48
C PRO A 57 -17.36 10.05 23.01
N PRO A 58 -16.37 10.94 22.71
CA PRO A 58 -16.14 11.40 21.35
C PRO A 58 -15.59 10.27 20.48
N SER A 59 -16.20 10.07 19.32
CA SER A 59 -15.76 9.12 18.29
C SER A 59 -14.35 9.47 17.79
N TRP A 60 -13.69 8.51 17.12
CA TRP A 60 -12.37 8.75 16.54
C TRP A 60 -12.39 9.93 15.55
N ARG A 61 -13.44 10.06 14.72
CA ARG A 61 -13.56 11.14 13.73
C ARG A 61 -13.74 12.52 14.40
N GLU A 62 -14.50 12.58 15.50
CA GLU A 62 -14.64 13.80 16.31
C GLU A 62 -13.30 14.18 16.96
N ARG A 63 -12.55 13.22 17.52
CA ARG A 63 -11.20 13.49 18.05
C ARG A 63 -10.24 13.97 16.96
N ALA A 64 -10.28 13.36 15.77
CA ALA A 64 -9.44 13.76 14.64
C ALA A 64 -9.77 15.17 14.14
N ARG A 65 -11.06 15.52 14.05
CA ARG A 65 -11.51 16.87 13.73
C ARG A 65 -11.07 17.88 14.79
N ALA A 66 -11.30 17.57 16.07
CA ALA A 66 -10.93 18.45 17.16
C ALA A 66 -9.42 18.71 17.19
N ALA A 67 -8.61 17.69 16.91
CA ALA A 67 -7.16 17.80 16.78
C ALA A 67 -6.74 18.74 15.64
N LEU A 68 -7.40 18.66 14.47
CA LEU A 68 -7.14 19.59 13.35
C LEU A 68 -7.49 21.03 13.71
N LEU A 69 -8.66 21.26 14.32
CA LEU A 69 -9.08 22.60 14.76
C LEU A 69 -8.12 23.18 15.81
N TYR A 70 -7.64 22.35 16.72
CA TYR A 70 -6.66 22.75 17.73
C TYR A 70 -5.26 22.98 17.14
N ALA A 71 -4.84 22.15 16.19
CA ALA A 71 -3.55 22.27 15.52
C ALA A 71 -3.47 23.54 14.66
N GLY A 72 -4.63 24.00 14.16
CA GLY A 72 -4.79 25.26 13.45
C GLY A 72 -4.62 25.14 11.93
N PRO A 73 -4.68 26.27 11.21
CA PRO A 73 -4.56 26.30 9.76
C PRO A 73 -3.26 25.67 9.26
N GLY A 74 -3.34 24.96 8.13
CA GLY A 74 -2.21 24.25 7.53
C GLY A 74 -1.85 22.92 8.21
N ALA A 75 -2.56 22.51 9.27
CA ALA A 75 -2.41 21.19 9.87
C ALA A 75 -3.08 20.10 9.02
N ALA A 76 -2.47 18.90 9.02
CA ALA A 76 -3.03 17.72 8.37
C ALA A 76 -2.84 16.49 9.25
N LEU A 77 -3.82 15.58 9.28
CA LEU A 77 -3.64 14.25 9.86
C LEU A 77 -2.52 13.53 9.11
N SER A 78 -1.65 12.83 9.84
CA SER A 78 -0.47 12.15 9.28
C SER A 78 -0.21 10.84 10.00
N HIS A 79 0.80 10.08 9.54
CA HIS A 79 1.19 8.79 10.16
C HIS A 79 -0.03 7.89 10.39
N ASP A 80 -0.15 7.23 11.55
CA ASP A 80 -1.23 6.29 11.88
C ASP A 80 -2.63 6.91 11.72
N SER A 81 -2.80 8.21 11.98
CA SER A 81 -4.11 8.86 11.83
C SER A 81 -4.52 9.06 10.37
N ALA A 82 -3.58 9.43 9.50
CA ALA A 82 -3.83 9.43 8.06
C ALA A 82 -3.92 8.00 7.53
N ALA A 83 -3.12 7.08 8.05
CA ALA A 83 -3.11 5.67 7.65
C ALA A 83 -4.49 5.05 7.87
N TYR A 84 -5.11 5.27 9.03
CA TYR A 84 -6.45 4.79 9.31
C TYR A 84 -7.49 5.39 8.34
N LEU A 85 -7.44 6.70 8.06
CA LEU A 85 -8.34 7.33 7.10
C LEU A 85 -8.18 6.83 5.66
N ARG A 86 -6.95 6.50 5.27
CA ARG A 86 -6.61 5.91 3.97
C ARG A 86 -6.84 4.39 3.95
N GLY A 87 -7.15 3.81 5.11
CA GLY A 87 -7.29 2.38 5.38
C GLY A 87 -6.00 1.56 5.22
N LEU A 88 -4.84 2.20 5.37
CA LEU A 88 -3.56 1.49 5.46
C LEU A 88 -3.43 0.66 6.75
N ILE A 89 -4.22 0.98 7.77
CA ILE A 89 -4.37 0.21 9.01
C ILE A 89 -5.86 -0.01 9.29
N GLY A 90 -6.18 -1.14 9.91
CA GLY A 90 -7.57 -1.53 10.20
C GLY A 90 -8.16 -0.83 11.43
N ASP A 91 -7.35 -0.67 12.47
CA ASP A 91 -7.82 -0.16 13.76
C ASP A 91 -7.60 1.35 13.92
N PRO A 92 -8.57 2.07 14.50
CA PRO A 92 -8.43 3.49 14.79
C PRO A 92 -7.35 3.73 15.86
N PRO A 93 -6.32 4.57 15.61
CA PRO A 93 -5.29 4.83 16.61
C PRO A 93 -5.86 5.60 17.81
N ARG A 94 -5.37 5.26 19.01
CA ARG A 94 -5.75 5.93 20.25
C ARG A 94 -5.25 7.38 20.31
N ILE A 95 -4.04 7.61 19.79
CA ILE A 95 -3.41 8.93 19.71
C ILE A 95 -3.68 9.50 18.31
N ILE A 96 -4.20 10.72 18.25
CA ILE A 96 -4.32 11.43 16.97
C ILE A 96 -2.97 12.04 16.62
N GLU A 97 -2.50 11.80 15.40
CA GLU A 97 -1.24 12.31 14.90
C GLU A 97 -1.47 13.34 13.78
N VAL A 98 -0.94 14.55 13.98
CA VAL A 98 -1.03 15.66 13.02
C VAL A 98 0.35 16.14 12.62
N SER A 99 0.54 16.44 11.35
CA SER A 99 1.65 17.24 10.85
C SER A 99 1.23 18.71 10.79
N VAL A 100 2.11 19.60 11.23
CA VAL A 100 1.89 21.05 11.23
C VAL A 100 3.10 21.78 10.65
N PRO A 101 2.92 22.98 10.07
CA PRO A 101 4.04 23.83 9.68
C PRO A 101 4.98 24.08 10.87
N ALA A 102 6.29 24.16 10.61
CA ALA A 102 7.29 24.37 11.66
C ALA A 102 7.09 25.67 12.45
N SER A 103 6.49 26.68 11.82
CA SER A 103 6.11 27.96 12.45
C SER A 103 4.95 27.85 13.44
N ARG A 104 4.27 26.70 13.52
CA ARG A 104 3.16 26.51 14.46
C ARG A 104 3.66 26.59 15.90
N THR A 105 3.18 27.60 16.60
CA THR A 105 3.28 27.76 18.05
C THR A 105 2.05 27.16 18.72
N GLY A 106 2.24 26.32 19.74
CA GLY A 106 1.13 25.72 20.45
C GLY A 106 1.57 24.66 21.44
N ASP A 107 0.82 24.56 22.51
CA ASP A 107 1.12 23.67 23.62
C ASP A 107 0.86 22.20 23.26
N PRO A 108 1.49 21.26 23.99
CA PRO A 108 1.12 19.86 23.94
C PRO A 108 -0.35 19.69 24.34
N SER A 109 -1.02 18.70 23.77
CA SER A 109 -2.36 18.30 24.21
C SER A 109 -2.46 16.80 24.37
N ARG A 110 -3.14 16.35 25.43
CA ARG A 110 -3.30 14.93 25.72
C ARG A 110 -4.02 14.23 24.56
N GLY A 111 -3.53 13.06 24.17
CA GLY A 111 -4.10 12.29 23.06
C GLY A 111 -3.79 12.85 21.67
N LEU A 112 -2.95 13.89 21.57
CA LEU A 112 -2.50 14.50 20.32
C LEU A 112 -0.97 14.46 20.21
N ARG A 113 -0.47 13.90 19.11
CA ARG A 113 0.95 13.95 18.72
C ARG A 113 1.12 14.90 17.55
N VAL A 114 2.01 15.88 17.72
CA VAL A 114 2.27 16.93 16.73
C VAL A 114 3.63 16.71 16.11
N HIS A 115 3.66 16.57 14.79
CA HIS A 115 4.86 16.47 13.97
C HIS A 115 5.10 17.80 13.27
N ARG A 116 6.14 18.53 13.66
CA ARG A 116 6.49 19.79 13.01
C ARG A 116 7.29 19.53 11.74
N ARG A 117 6.89 20.11 10.62
CA ARG A 117 7.55 19.95 9.32
C ARG A 117 7.89 21.29 8.70
N GLY A 118 9.11 21.42 8.16
CA GLY A 118 9.51 22.61 7.41
C GLY A 118 8.77 22.75 6.08
N HIS A 119 8.47 21.62 5.43
CA HIS A 119 7.62 21.57 4.24
C HIS A 119 6.42 20.65 4.51
N MET A 120 5.22 21.18 4.33
CA MET A 120 4.00 20.40 4.52
C MET A 120 3.73 19.53 3.29
N PRO A 121 3.47 18.23 3.48
CA PRO A 121 3.12 17.35 2.36
C PRO A 121 1.75 17.73 1.77
N PRO A 122 1.48 17.36 0.51
CA PRO A 122 0.15 17.49 -0.08
C PRO A 122 -0.91 16.86 0.82
N SER A 123 -1.94 17.64 1.16
CA SER A 123 -2.97 17.25 2.11
C SER A 123 -4.35 17.73 1.66
N PHE A 124 -5.36 16.88 1.77
CA PHE A 124 -6.69 17.14 1.22
C PHE A 124 -7.78 16.31 1.93
N GLY A 125 -9.03 16.55 1.55
CA GLY A 125 -10.21 15.83 2.03
C GLY A 125 -10.93 16.52 3.18
N ARG A 126 -12.11 15.98 3.55
CA ARG A 126 -12.95 16.54 4.63
C ARG A 126 -12.23 16.56 5.98
N LEU A 127 -11.56 15.47 6.32
CA LEU A 127 -10.56 15.45 7.38
C LEU A 127 -9.21 15.59 6.68
N VAL A 128 -8.67 16.81 6.69
CA VAL A 128 -7.43 17.14 5.98
C VAL A 128 -6.35 16.16 6.41
N SER A 129 -5.86 15.37 5.47
CA SER A 129 -4.91 14.29 5.73
C SER A 129 -3.87 14.22 4.62
N THR A 130 -2.66 13.79 4.97
CA THR A 130 -1.54 13.63 4.03
C THR A 130 -1.90 12.65 2.91
N SER A 131 -1.26 12.81 1.74
CA SER A 131 -1.40 11.88 0.62
C SER A 131 -1.05 10.45 1.06
N ILE A 132 -1.57 9.47 0.32
CA ILE A 132 -1.35 8.06 0.68
C ILE A 132 0.15 7.70 0.61
N GLU A 133 0.88 8.24 -0.36
CA GLU A 133 2.31 8.03 -0.57
C GLU A 133 3.12 8.60 0.59
N HIS A 134 2.81 9.83 1.02
CA HIS A 134 3.46 10.46 2.17
C HIS A 134 3.19 9.68 3.45
N THR A 135 1.94 9.24 3.63
CA THR A 135 1.52 8.47 4.79
C THR A 135 2.22 7.11 4.83
N ALA A 136 2.31 6.40 3.70
CA ALA A 136 3.02 5.13 3.60
C ALA A 136 4.51 5.28 3.97
N LEU A 137 5.17 6.33 3.47
CA LEU A 137 6.57 6.60 3.82
C LEU A 137 6.77 7.03 5.27
N ASP A 138 5.79 7.69 5.88
CA ASP A 138 5.78 8.00 7.31
C ASP A 138 5.69 6.71 8.18
N LEU A 139 4.88 5.73 7.76
CA LEU A 139 4.80 4.41 8.40
C LEU A 139 6.12 3.64 8.23
N VAL A 140 6.65 3.60 7.01
CA VAL A 140 7.94 2.97 6.70
C VAL A 140 9.07 3.56 7.56
N HIS A 141 9.08 4.89 7.77
CA HIS A 141 10.11 5.51 8.60
C HIS A 141 10.08 5.01 10.06
N ARG A 142 8.90 4.67 10.59
CA ARG A 142 8.69 4.15 11.96
C ARG A 142 8.70 2.63 12.06
N ALA A 143 8.69 1.92 10.93
CA ALA A 143 8.70 0.46 10.86
C ALA A 143 9.85 -0.14 11.68
N ARG A 144 9.54 -1.20 12.45
CA ARG A 144 10.50 -1.88 13.32
C ARG A 144 11.04 -3.15 12.70
N SER A 145 10.33 -3.72 11.72
CA SER A 145 10.72 -4.93 11.01
C SER A 145 10.73 -4.73 9.50
N VAL A 146 11.36 -5.66 8.78
CA VAL A 146 11.27 -5.76 7.31
C VAL A 146 9.82 -5.97 6.89
N ASP A 147 9.08 -6.82 7.61
CA ASP A 147 7.68 -7.13 7.32
C ASP A 147 6.77 -5.90 7.45
N ASP A 148 7.01 -5.02 8.42
CA ASP A 148 6.28 -3.76 8.56
C ASP A 148 6.50 -2.84 7.35
N VAL A 149 7.75 -2.77 6.84
CA VAL A 149 8.09 -1.96 5.66
C VAL A 149 7.38 -2.50 4.43
N VAL A 150 7.51 -3.80 4.16
CA VAL A 150 6.89 -4.41 2.98
C VAL A 150 5.37 -4.36 3.10
N GLY A 151 4.81 -4.65 4.28
CA GLY A 151 3.37 -4.58 4.54
C GLY A 151 2.80 -3.18 4.31
N SER A 152 3.46 -2.13 4.79
CA SER A 152 3.04 -0.73 4.57
C SER A 152 3.01 -0.35 3.09
N LEU A 153 4.03 -0.77 2.32
CA LEU A 153 4.12 -0.47 0.89
C LEU A 153 3.11 -1.29 0.07
N THR A 154 2.96 -2.58 0.37
CA THR A 154 1.96 -3.45 -0.26
C THR A 154 0.55 -2.93 0.00
N GLU A 155 0.22 -2.52 1.23
CA GLU A 155 -1.09 -1.93 1.52
C GLU A 155 -1.27 -0.60 0.77
N ALA A 156 -0.25 0.24 0.71
CA ALA A 156 -0.32 1.48 -0.07
C ALA A 156 -0.66 1.19 -1.55
N TYR A 157 -0.04 0.17 -2.16
CA TYR A 157 -0.38 -0.23 -3.53
C TYR A 157 -1.78 -0.80 -3.68
N ARG A 158 -2.24 -1.63 -2.74
CA ARG A 158 -3.63 -2.11 -2.72
C ARG A 158 -4.65 -0.98 -2.65
N ARG A 159 -4.27 0.15 -2.04
CA ARG A 159 -5.04 1.38 -1.97
C ARG A 159 -4.70 2.39 -3.09
N HIS A 160 -4.09 1.92 -4.17
CA HIS A 160 -3.79 2.68 -5.38
C HIS A 160 -2.81 3.85 -5.21
N ALA A 161 -1.87 3.75 -4.25
CA ALA A 161 -0.76 4.69 -4.17
C ALA A 161 0.06 4.70 -5.47
N SER A 162 0.43 5.90 -5.91
CA SER A 162 1.18 6.08 -7.16
C SER A 162 2.62 5.61 -7.01
N ARG A 163 3.01 4.59 -7.80
CA ARG A 163 4.39 4.08 -7.87
C ARG A 163 5.39 5.17 -8.26
N ARG A 164 5.01 6.01 -9.21
CA ARG A 164 5.84 7.12 -9.69
C ARG A 164 6.10 8.12 -8.57
N GLU A 165 5.05 8.55 -7.89
CA GLU A 165 5.15 9.53 -6.80
C GLU A 165 5.91 8.97 -5.60
N LEU A 166 5.72 7.69 -5.23
CA LEU A 166 6.52 7.05 -4.19
C LEU A 166 8.01 7.08 -4.52
N ARG A 167 8.41 6.80 -5.78
CA ARG A 167 9.83 6.89 -6.19
C ARG A 167 10.36 8.31 -6.10
N GLU A 168 9.60 9.29 -6.57
CA GLU A 168 9.96 10.71 -6.50
C GLU A 168 10.12 11.18 -5.04
N LEU A 169 9.23 10.74 -4.15
CA LEU A 169 9.30 11.05 -2.73
C LEU A 169 10.46 10.37 -2.01
N VAL A 170 10.77 9.12 -2.37
CA VAL A 170 11.97 8.45 -1.86
C VAL A 170 13.22 9.20 -2.33
N ALA A 171 13.26 9.64 -3.59
CA ALA A 171 14.37 10.44 -4.11
C ALA A 171 14.54 11.76 -3.37
N SER A 172 13.45 12.47 -3.05
CA SER A 172 13.47 13.78 -2.37
C SER A 172 13.66 13.70 -0.85
N ARG A 173 13.54 12.52 -0.22
CA ARG A 173 13.77 12.32 1.22
C ARG A 173 15.18 11.74 1.49
N PRO A 174 16.21 12.57 1.77
CA PRO A 174 17.56 12.06 2.01
C PRO A 174 17.64 11.20 3.29
N ARG A 175 16.84 11.49 4.31
CA ARG A 175 16.83 10.81 5.61
C ARG A 175 15.69 9.79 5.77
N LEU A 176 15.47 8.95 4.76
CA LEU A 176 14.48 7.87 4.85
C LEU A 176 15.10 6.61 5.46
N ARG A 177 14.59 6.18 6.62
CA ARG A 177 14.95 4.89 7.21
C ARG A 177 14.55 3.76 6.25
N HIS A 178 15.33 2.68 6.24
CA HIS A 178 15.11 1.50 5.38
C HIS A 178 15.18 1.79 3.87
N ARG A 179 15.82 2.90 3.44
CA ARG A 179 15.92 3.29 2.03
C ARG A 179 16.36 2.16 1.08
N PRO A 180 17.39 1.33 1.39
CA PRO A 180 17.77 0.22 0.51
C PRO A 180 16.61 -0.76 0.30
N LEU A 181 15.99 -1.20 1.39
CA LEU A 181 14.85 -2.11 1.35
C LEU A 181 13.65 -1.51 0.62
N VAL A 182 13.31 -0.24 0.87
CA VAL A 182 12.23 0.45 0.16
C VAL A 182 12.50 0.46 -1.34
N THR A 183 13.73 0.81 -1.74
CA THR A 183 14.11 0.85 -3.16
C THR A 183 13.96 -0.51 -3.82
N ASP A 184 14.42 -1.58 -3.14
CA ASP A 184 14.28 -2.96 -3.61
C ASP A 184 12.80 -3.34 -3.78
N VAL A 185 11.96 -3.07 -2.78
CA VAL A 185 10.51 -3.38 -2.82
C VAL A 185 9.81 -2.61 -3.95
N LEU A 186 10.14 -1.33 -4.15
CA LEU A 186 9.57 -0.54 -5.25
C LEU A 186 9.98 -1.15 -6.62
N CYS A 187 11.24 -1.56 -6.79
CA CYS A 187 11.70 -2.25 -8.00
C CYS A 187 11.06 -3.63 -8.21
N GLU A 188 10.88 -4.39 -7.13
CA GLU A 188 10.23 -5.71 -7.15
C GLU A 188 8.76 -5.62 -7.52
N ALA A 189 8.05 -4.59 -7.04
CA ALA A 189 6.67 -4.32 -7.41
C ALA A 189 6.53 -3.97 -8.90
N ASP A 190 7.50 -3.24 -9.48
CA ASP A 190 7.57 -3.03 -10.93
C ASP A 190 7.81 -4.34 -11.71
N ALA A 191 8.48 -5.31 -11.08
CA ALA A 191 8.66 -6.66 -11.60
C ALA A 191 7.50 -7.62 -11.25
N GLY A 192 6.39 -7.11 -10.70
CA GLY A 192 5.18 -7.89 -10.41
C GLY A 192 5.18 -8.70 -9.11
N ILE A 193 6.03 -8.36 -8.12
CA ILE A 193 5.93 -8.91 -6.76
C ILE A 193 4.97 -8.05 -5.95
N GLU A 194 3.90 -8.64 -5.42
CA GLU A 194 2.78 -7.89 -4.83
C GLU A 194 2.70 -8.04 -3.31
N SER A 195 3.39 -9.00 -2.69
CA SER A 195 3.31 -9.21 -1.23
C SER A 195 4.65 -9.53 -0.52
N PRO A 196 4.73 -9.33 0.81
CA PRO A 196 5.87 -9.76 1.62
C PRO A 196 6.20 -11.24 1.52
N LEU A 197 5.18 -12.10 1.40
CA LEU A 197 5.37 -13.55 1.28
C LEU A 197 5.93 -13.93 -0.10
N GLU A 198 5.47 -13.28 -1.17
CA GLU A 198 6.04 -13.47 -2.50
C GLU A 198 7.50 -12.98 -2.57
N ARG A 199 7.80 -11.87 -1.88
CA ARG A 199 9.18 -11.39 -1.73
C ARG A 199 10.05 -12.39 -0.97
N ARG A 200 9.61 -12.87 0.20
CA ARG A 200 10.33 -13.88 0.97
C ARG A 200 10.58 -15.13 0.14
N TYR A 201 9.55 -15.66 -0.53
CA TYR A 201 9.69 -16.79 -1.45
C TYR A 201 10.70 -16.52 -2.57
N HIS A 202 10.65 -15.35 -3.21
CA HIS A 202 11.61 -14.99 -4.26
C HIS A 202 13.07 -14.97 -3.76
N HIS A 203 13.32 -14.46 -2.55
CA HIS A 203 14.69 -14.36 -2.02
C HIS A 203 15.16 -15.66 -1.37
N GLU A 204 14.37 -16.22 -0.48
CA GLU A 204 14.71 -17.37 0.36
C GLU A 204 14.56 -18.70 -0.38
N VAL A 205 13.76 -18.76 -1.45
CA VAL A 205 13.57 -19.98 -2.24
C VAL A 205 14.18 -19.82 -3.64
N GLU A 206 13.67 -18.90 -4.44
CA GLU A 206 14.07 -18.83 -5.85
C GLU A 206 15.53 -18.40 -6.02
N ARG A 207 15.91 -17.27 -5.44
CA ARG A 207 17.28 -16.74 -5.55
C ARG A 207 18.29 -17.56 -4.78
N ALA A 208 17.99 -17.93 -3.54
CA ALA A 208 18.89 -18.72 -2.69
C ALA A 208 19.24 -20.07 -3.35
N HIS A 209 18.32 -20.67 -4.09
CA HIS A 209 18.51 -21.97 -4.74
C HIS A 209 18.66 -21.90 -6.27
N GLY A 210 18.79 -20.70 -6.85
CA GLY A 210 18.99 -20.52 -8.30
C GLY A 210 17.83 -21.01 -9.17
N LEU A 211 16.62 -21.08 -8.63
CA LEU A 211 15.44 -21.58 -9.33
C LEU A 211 14.90 -20.54 -10.31
N PRO A 212 14.33 -20.96 -11.45
CA PRO A 212 13.64 -20.05 -12.36
C PRO A 212 12.41 -19.45 -11.67
N ARG A 213 12.10 -18.18 -11.97
CA ARG A 213 10.92 -17.48 -11.43
C ARG A 213 9.65 -18.31 -11.62
N ALA A 214 8.99 -18.64 -10.52
CA ALA A 214 7.66 -19.19 -10.52
C ALA A 214 6.73 -18.14 -11.15
N LYS A 215 5.99 -18.55 -12.17
CA LYS A 215 4.90 -17.73 -12.69
C LYS A 215 3.77 -17.74 -11.65
N LEU A 216 3.79 -16.76 -10.75
CA LEU A 216 2.68 -16.44 -9.86
C LEU A 216 1.43 -16.29 -10.75
N GLN A 217 0.38 -17.06 -10.45
CA GLN A 217 -0.83 -17.28 -11.28
C GLN A 217 -0.73 -18.33 -12.40
N VAL A 218 -0.21 -19.55 -12.18
CA VAL A 218 -0.55 -20.66 -13.10
C VAL A 218 -0.70 -22.05 -12.47
N ALA A 219 -1.72 -22.21 -11.60
CA ALA A 219 -2.26 -23.55 -11.37
C ALA A 219 -2.86 -24.16 -12.67
N ARG A 220 -3.34 -23.31 -13.61
CA ARG A 220 -3.98 -23.74 -14.87
C ARG A 220 -3.05 -24.29 -15.96
N ALA A 221 -1.76 -23.94 -15.97
CA ALA A 221 -0.83 -24.36 -17.03
C ALA A 221 -0.09 -25.67 -16.71
N SER A 222 0.07 -26.01 -15.43
CA SER A 222 0.71 -27.26 -15.01
C SER A 222 -0.15 -28.48 -15.32
N TRP A 223 -1.48 -28.36 -15.21
CA TRP A 223 -2.43 -29.42 -15.57
C TRP A 223 -2.40 -29.77 -17.07
N ARG A 224 -2.34 -28.76 -17.94
CA ARG A 224 -2.23 -28.97 -19.40
C ARG A 224 -0.92 -29.63 -19.85
N ARG A 225 0.07 -29.73 -18.96
CA ARG A 225 1.39 -30.34 -19.21
C ARG A 225 1.62 -31.63 -18.41
N GLY A 226 0.55 -32.25 -17.91
CA GLY A 226 0.61 -33.61 -17.33
C GLY A 226 1.05 -33.68 -15.87
N TRP A 227 1.03 -32.58 -15.12
CA TRP A 227 1.24 -32.64 -13.67
C TRP A 227 -0.01 -33.19 -12.97
N THR A 228 0.14 -34.28 -12.21
CA THR A 228 -0.96 -35.04 -11.57
C THR A 228 -1.16 -34.73 -10.08
N GLY A 229 -0.42 -33.76 -9.52
CA GLY A 229 -0.56 -33.41 -8.11
C GLY A 229 -1.85 -32.65 -7.81
N SER A 230 -2.34 -32.77 -6.57
CA SER A 230 -3.46 -31.97 -6.07
C SER A 230 -2.92 -30.77 -5.28
N PRO A 231 -3.06 -29.53 -5.78
CA PRO A 231 -2.53 -28.37 -5.08
C PRO A 231 -3.29 -28.16 -3.76
N ARG A 232 -2.54 -27.86 -2.69
CA ARG A 232 -3.11 -27.50 -1.39
C ARG A 232 -3.24 -25.97 -1.30
N PRO A 233 -4.41 -25.44 -0.91
CA PRO A 233 -4.59 -24.00 -0.76
C PRO A 233 -3.74 -23.49 0.40
N CYS A 234 -3.08 -22.34 0.22
CA CYS A 234 -2.33 -21.66 1.29
C CYS A 234 -3.21 -20.85 2.25
N SER A 235 -4.48 -20.62 1.88
CA SER A 235 -5.48 -19.91 2.68
C SER A 235 -6.91 -20.22 2.19
N PRO A 236 -7.95 -19.92 2.99
CA PRO A 236 -9.35 -20.12 2.57
C PRO A 236 -9.76 -19.33 1.32
N THR A 237 -9.14 -18.18 1.08
CA THR A 237 -9.41 -17.29 -0.07
C THR A 237 -8.54 -17.59 -1.29
N CYS A 238 -7.73 -18.66 -1.24
CA CYS A 238 -6.82 -19.03 -2.32
C CYS A 238 -7.57 -19.30 -3.65
N PRO A 239 -7.12 -18.78 -4.80
CA PRO A 239 -7.74 -19.06 -6.10
C PRO A 239 -7.79 -20.56 -6.47
N VAL A 240 -6.87 -21.36 -5.90
CA VAL A 240 -6.83 -22.83 -6.05
C VAL A 240 -8.11 -23.49 -5.54
N THR A 241 -8.79 -22.90 -4.55
CA THR A 241 -10.02 -23.45 -3.97
C THR A 241 -11.16 -23.50 -5.01
N ARG A 242 -11.18 -22.56 -5.97
CA ARG A 242 -12.17 -22.54 -7.07
C ARG A 242 -11.87 -23.55 -8.19
N LEU A 243 -10.65 -24.08 -8.25
CA LEU A 243 -10.25 -25.09 -9.23
C LEU A 243 -10.59 -26.52 -8.79
N ARG A 244 -10.97 -26.72 -7.52
CA ARG A 244 -11.37 -28.04 -6.99
C ARG A 244 -12.82 -28.45 -7.31
N GLY A 245 -13.66 -27.51 -7.73
CA GLY A 245 -15.11 -27.72 -7.93
C GLY A 245 -15.53 -28.06 -9.37
N GLY A 246 -14.63 -28.54 -10.22
CA GLY A 246 -14.93 -28.81 -11.63
C GLY A 246 -14.24 -30.06 -12.15
N ALA A 247 -14.73 -31.22 -11.75
CA ALA A 247 -14.63 -32.43 -12.56
C ALA A 247 -15.99 -32.62 -13.25
N PRO A 248 -16.07 -32.84 -14.58
CA PRO A 248 -17.29 -33.35 -15.17
C PRO A 248 -17.46 -34.82 -14.75
N ASP A 249 -18.60 -35.11 -14.12
CA ASP A 249 -19.00 -36.46 -13.75
C ASP A 249 -19.09 -37.35 -15.01
N ALA A 250 -18.37 -38.47 -14.96
CA ALA A 250 -18.50 -39.54 -15.91
C ALA A 250 -19.47 -40.59 -15.34
N SER A 251 -20.73 -40.58 -15.79
CA SER A 251 -21.55 -41.77 -16.06
C SER A 251 -23.04 -41.42 -16.22
N CYS A 252 -23.60 -41.58 -17.42
CA CYS A 252 -24.80 -42.40 -17.65
C CYS A 252 -25.20 -42.42 -19.14
N GLY A 253 -25.15 -43.65 -19.68
CA GLY A 253 -26.06 -44.29 -20.63
C GLY A 253 -26.91 -43.50 -21.65
N VAL A 254 -26.72 -43.92 -22.91
CA VAL A 254 -27.75 -44.26 -23.92
C VAL A 254 -28.87 -43.25 -24.18
N ASN A 255 -28.81 -42.56 -25.33
CA ASN A 255 -29.78 -42.75 -26.42
C ASN A 255 -29.36 -41.95 -27.65
N ALA A 256 -29.30 -42.64 -28.79
CA ALA A 256 -29.26 -42.03 -30.11
C ALA A 256 -30.58 -41.30 -30.40
N PRO A 257 -30.56 -40.32 -31.31
CA PRO A 257 -31.38 -40.53 -32.49
C PRO A 257 -30.63 -40.26 -33.80
N GLU A 258 -31.07 -41.03 -34.78
CA GLU A 258 -30.77 -40.95 -36.21
C GLU A 258 -31.07 -39.55 -36.78
N GLY A 259 -30.27 -39.13 -37.76
CA GLY A 259 -30.49 -37.87 -38.46
C GLY A 259 -29.34 -37.57 -39.42
N THR A 260 -29.53 -37.99 -40.66
CA THR A 260 -28.65 -37.85 -41.81
C THR A 260 -28.24 -36.41 -42.10
N ASN A 261 -26.95 -36.16 -42.42
CA ASN A 261 -26.56 -35.78 -43.78
C ASN A 261 -25.04 -35.87 -44.02
N ARG A 262 -24.69 -36.45 -45.17
CA ARG A 262 -23.36 -36.46 -45.79
C ARG A 262 -22.88 -35.03 -46.07
N VAL A 263 -21.58 -34.79 -46.03
CA VAL A 263 -20.76 -34.42 -47.22
C VAL A 263 -19.27 -34.74 -46.94
N SER A 264 -18.67 -35.40 -47.94
CA SER A 264 -17.25 -35.67 -48.27
C SER A 264 -16.16 -35.01 -47.43
N GLY A 265 -15.05 -35.65 -47.08
CA GLY A 265 -14.29 -36.64 -47.84
C GLY A 265 -12.91 -36.08 -48.18
N ARG A 266 -11.88 -36.47 -47.41
CA ARG A 266 -10.53 -36.74 -47.93
C ARG A 266 -9.68 -37.43 -46.86
N ALA A 267 -9.37 -38.68 -47.15
CA ALA A 267 -8.52 -39.57 -46.38
C ALA A 267 -7.07 -39.08 -46.33
N TRP A 268 -6.42 -39.23 -45.18
CA TRP A 268 -4.97 -39.35 -45.08
C TRP A 268 -4.62 -40.54 -44.19
N ARG A 269 -3.86 -41.47 -44.76
CA ARG A 269 -3.48 -42.76 -44.18
C ARG A 269 -2.57 -42.57 -42.97
N ALA A 270 -2.72 -43.46 -42.00
CA ALA A 270 -1.80 -43.67 -40.91
C ALA A 270 -0.48 -44.28 -41.41
N GLY A 271 0.64 -43.66 -41.05
CA GLY A 271 1.98 -44.26 -41.06
C GLY A 271 2.48 -44.33 -39.62
N ARG A 272 2.73 -45.54 -39.12
CA ARG A 272 3.42 -45.80 -37.85
C ARG A 272 4.94 -45.79 -38.09
N GLY A 273 5.68 -45.40 -37.05
CA GLY A 273 7.15 -45.35 -36.98
C GLY A 273 7.57 -43.92 -36.63
N GLY A 274 8.20 -43.59 -35.50
CA GLY A 274 9.17 -44.35 -34.73
C GLY A 274 10.52 -43.61 -34.83
N ALA A 275 10.92 -43.00 -33.71
CA ALA A 275 12.25 -42.44 -33.39
C ALA A 275 12.70 -41.08 -33.99
N ASP A 276 13.04 -40.20 -33.05
CA ASP A 276 14.10 -39.18 -33.03
C ASP A 276 14.20 -38.12 -34.15
N GLY A 277 13.74 -36.92 -33.82
CA GLY A 277 13.96 -35.71 -34.60
C GLY A 277 13.72 -34.44 -33.77
N GLU A 278 14.80 -33.81 -33.33
CA GLU A 278 14.85 -32.55 -32.60
C GLU A 278 14.24 -31.39 -33.43
N VAL A 279 13.06 -30.86 -33.04
CA VAL A 279 12.47 -29.67 -33.67
C VAL A 279 12.87 -28.40 -32.90
N ARG A 280 13.88 -27.72 -33.45
CA ARG A 280 14.43 -26.44 -32.97
C ARG A 280 13.55 -25.27 -33.41
N VAL A 281 12.66 -24.79 -32.54
CA VAL A 281 11.89 -23.55 -32.81
C VAL A 281 12.68 -22.31 -32.38
N ARG A 282 13.37 -21.68 -33.35
CA ARG A 282 13.89 -20.30 -33.22
C ARG A 282 12.72 -19.31 -33.21
N ARG A 283 12.57 -18.52 -32.14
CA ARG A 283 11.78 -17.26 -32.20
C ARG A 283 12.71 -16.06 -32.40
N ARG A 284 12.48 -15.38 -33.53
CA ARG A 284 13.06 -14.08 -33.90
C ARG A 284 12.79 -13.05 -32.81
N VAL A 285 13.85 -12.44 -32.30
CA VAL A 285 13.81 -11.21 -31.49
C VAL A 285 13.86 -10.04 -32.44
N THR A 286 12.77 -9.30 -32.58
CA THR A 286 12.77 -8.01 -33.25
C THR A 286 13.34 -6.93 -32.32
N SER A 287 14.16 -6.07 -32.93
CA SER A 287 14.87 -4.88 -32.41
C SER A 287 16.26 -5.12 -31.77
N ARG A 288 17.27 -5.01 -32.64
CA ARG A 288 18.73 -5.03 -32.38
C ARG A 288 19.22 -3.84 -31.52
N THR A 289 18.39 -2.81 -31.35
CA THR A 289 18.70 -1.54 -30.67
C THR A 289 18.60 -1.63 -29.14
N ALA A 290 17.66 -2.42 -28.61
CA ALA A 290 17.48 -2.57 -27.16
C ALA A 290 18.60 -3.38 -26.48
N ARG A 291 19.16 -4.39 -27.16
CA ARG A 291 20.26 -5.22 -26.62
C ARG A 291 21.60 -4.49 -26.56
N LYS A 292 21.87 -3.53 -27.46
CA LYS A 292 23.13 -2.75 -27.44
C LYS A 292 23.18 -1.77 -26.26
N ARG A 293 22.07 -1.09 -25.93
CA ARG A 293 22.01 -0.15 -24.79
C ARG A 293 22.10 -0.87 -23.42
N ALA A 294 21.45 -2.01 -23.26
CA ALA A 294 21.54 -2.80 -22.02
C ALA A 294 22.92 -3.44 -21.78
N ARG A 295 23.62 -3.87 -22.85
CA ARG A 295 24.98 -4.42 -22.73
C ARG A 295 26.06 -3.35 -22.49
N ALA A 296 25.86 -2.12 -22.95
CA ALA A 296 26.76 -1.00 -22.66
C ALA A 296 26.71 -0.59 -21.18
N ALA A 297 25.51 -0.46 -20.60
CA ALA A 297 25.34 -0.09 -19.18
C ALA A 297 25.90 -1.15 -18.21
N CYS A 298 25.85 -2.43 -18.57
CA CYS A 298 26.39 -3.52 -17.76
C CYS A 298 27.94 -3.61 -17.85
N ARG A 299 28.55 -3.19 -18.98
CA ARG A 299 30.02 -3.17 -19.13
C ARG A 299 30.69 -2.02 -18.38
N VAL A 300 30.04 -0.86 -18.24
CA VAL A 300 30.56 0.28 -17.48
C VAL A 300 30.66 -0.07 -15.98
N ARG A 301 29.61 -0.65 -15.39
CA ARG A 301 29.63 -1.07 -13.97
C ARG A 301 30.65 -2.17 -13.63
N ARG A 302 31.00 -3.04 -14.58
CA ARG A 302 32.04 -4.08 -14.39
C ARG A 302 33.48 -3.56 -14.53
N ARG A 303 33.70 -2.42 -15.19
CA ARG A 303 35.04 -1.79 -15.24
C ARG A 303 35.34 -1.00 -13.98
N GLU A 304 34.36 -0.26 -13.45
CA GLU A 304 34.51 0.54 -12.21
C GLU A 304 34.79 -0.32 -10.96
N SER A 305 34.14 -1.48 -10.87
CA SER A 305 34.34 -2.44 -9.78
C SER A 305 35.68 -3.19 -9.84
N ARG A 306 36.28 -3.35 -11.03
CA ARG A 306 37.63 -3.92 -11.18
C ARG A 306 38.75 -2.91 -10.90
N SER A 307 38.53 -1.62 -11.13
CA SER A 307 39.49 -0.55 -10.79
C SER A 307 39.61 -0.28 -9.29
N HIS A 308 38.55 -0.50 -8.51
CA HIS A 308 38.63 -0.39 -7.03
C HIS A 308 39.35 -1.55 -6.37
N HIS A 309 39.29 -2.77 -6.93
CA HIS A 309 39.99 -3.92 -6.35
C HIS A 309 41.50 -3.97 -6.61
N ARG A 310 42.04 -3.20 -7.58
CA ARG A 310 43.48 -3.14 -7.84
C ARG A 310 44.25 -2.06 -7.05
N ARG A 311 43.57 -1.22 -6.25
CA ARG A 311 44.21 -0.17 -5.44
C ARG A 311 44.43 -0.54 -3.97
N ALA A 312 44.04 -1.74 -3.54
CA ALA A 312 44.35 -2.26 -2.21
C ALA A 312 45.52 -3.23 -2.30
N GLY A 313 46.75 -2.70 -2.30
CA GLY A 313 47.98 -3.47 -2.10
C GLY A 313 48.15 -3.86 -0.62
N PRO A 314 48.96 -4.89 -0.32
CA PRO A 314 49.02 -5.49 1.02
C PRO A 314 49.80 -4.59 1.98
N ALA A 315 49.16 -4.16 3.07
CA ALA A 315 49.85 -3.52 4.19
C ALA A 315 50.65 -4.58 4.96
N GLY A 316 51.96 -4.34 5.04
CA GLY A 316 52.97 -5.25 5.58
C GLY A 316 52.82 -5.55 7.07
N ARG A 317 53.29 -6.75 7.42
CA ARG A 317 53.67 -7.12 8.78
C ARG A 317 55.07 -6.58 9.09
N ARG A 318 55.26 -6.20 10.36
CA ARG A 318 56.48 -6.19 11.21
C ARG A 318 56.82 -4.82 11.81
N PRO A 319 57.58 -4.77 12.93
CA PRO A 319 58.19 -5.89 13.69
C PRO A 319 57.34 -6.40 14.85
#